data_AF-A0A2U1LDL8-F1
#
_entry.id   AF-A0A2U1LDL8-F1
#
_cell.length_a   1.000
_cell.length_b   1.000
_cell.length_c   1.000
_cell.angle_alpha   90.00
_cell.angle_beta   90.00
_cell.angle_gamma   90.00
#
_symmetry.space_group_name_H-M   'P 1'
#
loop_
_entity.id
_entity.type
_entity.pdbx_description
1 polymer ?
#
loop_
_entity_poly.entity_id
_entity_poly.type
_entity_poly.pdbx_seq_one_letter_code
_entity_poly.pdbx_strand_id
1 'polypeptide(L)' 'MEIAVVRSESCDPDVAERLENLAEPKSDESTGKVSVDVVPNSGHWIYRDRPQMLMEILTPRLVSLVQTNI' A
#
# COMPACT_ATOMS: atom_id res chain seq x y z
N MET A 1 0.04 -11.16 8.95
CA MET A 1 0.95 -10.73 7.86
C MET A 1 0.18 -9.75 6.98
N GLU A 2 0.75 -8.58 6.69
CA GLU A 2 0.14 -7.55 5.84
C GLU A 2 1.04 -7.26 4.64
N ILE A 3 0.45 -7.16 3.45
CA ILE A 3 1.10 -6.65 2.24
C ILE A 3 0.56 -5.24 2.00
N ALA A 4 1.45 -4.25 2.00
CA ALA A 4 1.12 -2.88 1.65
C ALA A 4 1.56 -2.59 0.21
N VAL A 5 0.61 -2.17 -0.62
CA VAL A 5 0.85 -1.77 -2.01
C VAL A 5 0.69 -0.26 -2.12
N VAL A 6 1.69 0.40 -2.69
CA VAL A 6 1.64 1.85 -2.95
C VAL A 6 1.64 2.05 -4.46
N ARG A 7 0.60 2.66 -5.01
CA ARG A 7 0.44 2.90 -6.45
C ARG A 7 0.33 4.38 -6.77
N SER A 8 0.72 4.77 -7.99
CA SER A 8 0.43 6.11 -8.49
C SER A 8 -1.04 6.21 -8.88
N GLU A 9 -1.58 7.42 -8.88
CA GLU A 9 -2.93 7.69 -9.40
C GLU A 9 -3.07 7.29 -10.87
N SER A 10 -1.97 7.39 -11.64
CA SER A 10 -1.90 7.09 -13.06
C SER A 10 -1.63 5.61 -13.36
N CYS A 11 -1.73 4.74 -12.34
CA CYS A 11 -1.58 3.30 -12.50
C CYS A 11 -2.63 2.77 -13.48
N ASP A 12 -2.28 1.71 -14.21
CA ASP A 12 -3.18 1.05 -15.15
C ASP A 12 -4.54 0.71 -14.47
N PRO A 13 -5.68 1.07 -15.09
CA PRO A 13 -6.99 0.86 -14.47
C PRO A 13 -7.33 -0.60 -14.15
N ASP A 14 -6.90 -1.58 -14.96
CA ASP A 14 -7.14 -3.01 -14.68
C ASP A 14 -6.34 -3.44 -13.45
N VAL A 15 -5.09 -2.98 -13.34
CA VAL A 15 -4.25 -3.25 -12.18
C VAL A 15 -4.83 -2.59 -10.92
N ALA A 16 -5.33 -1.36 -11.04
CA ALA A 16 -5.98 -0.62 -9.97
C ALA A 16 -7.19 -1.36 -9.40
N GLU A 17 -8.13 -1.75 -10.26
CA GLU A 17 -9.35 -2.46 -9.89
C GLU A 17 -9.03 -3.80 -9.21
N ARG A 18 -8.07 -4.56 -9.76
CA ARG A 18 -7.66 -5.83 -9.18
C ARG A 18 -7.06 -5.65 -7.78
N LEU A 19 -6.24 -4.63 -7.57
CA LEU A 19 -5.66 -4.34 -6.26
C LEU A 19 -6.73 -3.92 -5.25
N GLU A 20 -7.70 -3.12 -5.66
CA GLU A 20 -8.82 -2.69 -4.81
C GLU A 20 -9.68 -3.90 -4.39
N ASN A 21 -10.02 -4.78 -5.33
CA ASN A 21 -10.71 -6.05 -5.05
C ASN A 21 -9.90 -6.97 -4.13
N LEU A 22 -8.56 -6.95 -4.19
CA LEU A 22 -7.72 -7.71 -3.27
C LEU A 22 -7.71 -7.13 -1.85
N ALA A 23 -7.86 -5.81 -1.72
CA ALA A 23 -7.87 -5.11 -0.44
C ALA A 23 -9.24 -5.17 0.27
N GLU A 24 -10.28 -5.64 -0.42
CA GLU A 24 -11.59 -5.82 0.19
C GLU A 24 -11.53 -6.79 1.39
N PRO A 25 -12.20 -6.47 2.51
CA PRO A 25 -12.25 -7.33 3.68
C PRO A 25 -12.82 -8.69 3.32
N LYS A 26 -12.02 -9.75 3.46
CA LYS A 26 -12.50 -11.13 3.36
C LYS A 26 -12.97 -11.60 4.72
N SER A 27 -14.01 -12.42 4.75
CA SER A 27 -14.62 -12.94 5.98
C SER A 27 -13.72 -13.90 6.77
N ASP A 28 -12.64 -14.37 6.16
CA ASP A 28 -11.71 -15.33 6.75
C ASP A 28 -10.43 -14.61 7.24
N GLU A 29 -10.30 -14.48 8.56
CA GLU A 29 -9.14 -13.88 9.24
C GLU A 29 -7.83 -14.64 8.98
N SER A 30 -7.88 -15.88 8.46
CA SER A 30 -6.68 -16.62 8.05
C SER A 30 -6.08 -16.09 6.74
N THR A 31 -6.84 -15.31 5.97
CA THR A 31 -6.38 -14.68 4.73
C THR A 31 -5.62 -13.41 5.10
N GLY A 32 -4.30 -13.37 4.86
CA GLY A 32 -3.47 -12.21 5.14
C GLY A 32 -4.05 -10.89 4.58
N LYS A 33 -3.70 -9.76 5.21
CA LYS A 33 -4.27 -8.45 4.89
C LYS A 33 -3.54 -7.80 3.71
N VAL A 34 -4.28 -7.21 2.78
CA VAL A 34 -3.74 -6.34 1.72
C VAL A 34 -4.24 -4.91 1.98
N SER A 35 -3.34 -3.93 1.97
CA SER A 35 -3.70 -2.51 1.95
C SER A 35 -3.15 -1.83 0.70
N VAL A 36 -3.93 -0.92 0.13
CA VAL A 36 -3.58 -0.19 -1.11
C VAL A 36 -3.65 1.31 -0.84
N ASP A 37 -2.53 2.00 -0.98
CA ASP A 37 -2.44 3.47 -0.89
C ASP A 37 -2.21 4.07 -2.28
N VAL A 38 -2.90 5.17 -2.58
CA VAL A 38 -2.75 5.91 -3.84
C VAL A 38 -1.97 7.20 -3.59
N VAL A 39 -0.91 7.41 -4.36
CA VAL A 39 -0.09 8.63 -4.30
C VAL A 39 -0.47 9.57 -5.46
N PRO A 40 -1.10 10.73 -5.17
CA PRO A 40 -1.54 11.65 -6.19
C PRO A 40 -0.36 12.42 -6.81
N ASN A 41 -0.53 12.84 -8.06
CA ASN A 41 0.45 13.53 -8.88
C ASN A 41 1.84 12.87 -8.83
N SER A 42 1.88 11.56 -9.01
CA SER A 42 3.12 10.79 -9.18
C SER A 42 3.09 10.10 -10.54
N GLY A 43 4.23 10.05 -11.22
CA GLY A 43 4.40 9.23 -12.41
C GLY A 43 4.71 7.79 -12.02
N HIS A 44 5.38 7.07 -12.92
CA HIS A 44 5.74 5.67 -12.70
C HIS A 44 6.66 5.44 -11.48
N TRP A 45 7.45 6.44 -11.08
CA TRP A 45 8.50 6.30 -10.07
C TRP A 45 8.16 7.07 -8.80
N ILE A 46 7.26 6.54 -7.97
CA ILE A 46 6.76 7.18 -6.74
C ILE A 46 7.90 7.60 -5.80
N TYR A 47 8.92 6.75 -5.61
CA TYR A 47 10.06 7.06 -4.74
C TYR A 47 10.89 8.26 -5.22
N ARG A 48 10.79 8.63 -6.50
CA ARG A 48 11.46 9.79 -7.08
C ARG A 48 10.52 11.00 -7.13
N ASP A 49 9.28 10.78 -7.53
CA ASP A 49 8.33 11.87 -7.80
C ASP A 49 7.68 12.40 -6.51
N ARG A 50 7.43 11.52 -5.52
CA ARG A 50 6.78 11.83 -4.22
C ARG A 50 7.44 11.09 -3.04
N PRO A 51 8.75 11.26 -2.79
CA PRO A 51 9.49 10.53 -1.76
C PRO A 51 8.94 10.73 -0.34
N GLN A 52 8.52 11.95 -0.01
CA GLN A 52 8.01 12.30 1.33
C GLN A 52 6.71 11.57 1.64
N MET A 53 5.75 11.59 0.69
CA MET A 53 4.47 10.91 0.86
C MET A 53 4.63 9.39 0.92
N LEU A 54 5.58 8.83 0.14
CA LEU A 54 5.93 7.41 0.28
C LEU A 54 6.43 7.09 1.69
N MET A 55 7.27 7.95 2.28
CA MET A 55 7.75 7.75 3.65
C MET A 55 6.64 7.90 4.70
N GLU A 56 5.71 8.85 4.53
CA GLU A 56 4.55 9.00 5.42
C GLU A 56 3.68 7.73 5.43
N ILE A 57 3.52 7.09 4.28
CA ILE A 57 2.79 5.82 4.11
C ILE A 57 3.54 4.64 4.74
N LEU A 58 4.86 4.55 4.55
CA LEU A 58 5.66 3.39 4.99
C LEU A 58 6.05 3.44 6.47
N THR A 59 6.34 4.63 7.01
CA THR A 59 6.82 4.80 8.39
C THR A 59 5.97 4.10 9.45
N PRO A 60 4.63 4.29 9.52
CA PRO A 60 3.82 3.62 10.54
C PRO A 60 3.84 2.09 10.42
N ARG A 61 3.97 1.56 9.20
CA ARG A 61 4.07 0.11 8.95
C ARG A 61 5.40 -0.45 9.41
N LEU A 62 6.49 0.27 9.13
CA LEU A 62 7.83 -0.09 9.61
C LEU A 62 7.88 -0.05 11.15
N VAL A 63 7.30 0.97 11.76
CA VAL A 63 7.21 1.07 13.23
C VAL A 63 6.44 -0.11 13.82
N SER A 64 5.30 -0.49 13.23
CA SER A 64 4.50 -1.64 13.64
C SER A 64 5.30 -2.95 13.61
N LEU A 65 6.12 -3.16 12.57
CA LEU A 65 6.98 -4.35 12.44
C LEU A 65 8.05 -4.43 13.54
N VAL A 66 8.57 -3.28 13.98
CA VAL A 66 9.59 -3.22 15.04
C VAL A 66 8.96 -3.36 16.43
N GLN A 67 7.76 -2.80 16.64
CA GLN A 67 7.05 -2.85 17.93
C GLN A 67 6.39 -4.21 18.21
N THR A 68 6.09 -5.01 17.19
CA THR A 68 5.54 -6.37 17.37
C THR A 68 6.55 -7.33 18.04
N ASN A 69 7.82 -6.94 18.19
CA ASN A 69 8.91 -7.77 18.75
C ASN A 69 9.39 -7.34 20.15
N ILE A 70 8.63 -6.52 20.90
CA ILE A 70 8.95 -6.13 22.29
C ILE A 70 7.83 -6.57 23.23
#